data_AF-A0A847J848-F1
#
_entry.id   AF-A0A847J848-F1
#
_cell.length_a   1.000
_cell.length_b   1.000
_cell.length_c   1.000
_cell.angle_alpha   90.00
_cell.angle_beta   90.00
_cell.angle_gamma   90.00
#
_symmetry.space_group_name_H-M   'P 1'
#
loop_
_entity.id
_entity.type
_entity.pdbx_description
1 polymer ?
#
loop_
_entity_poly.entity_id
_entity_poly.type
_entity_poly.pdbx_seq_one_letter_code
_entity_poly.pdbx_strand_id
1 'polypeptide(L)'
;MDIIERRRLATTCFSLALVGLLIGGCDKISDDFVGQCQRTTGASSSDCSCAASKVKETLGPEKWRVAGDLLSGDRAKAEASMAKEGLGGMFGFLGQWGMALGIAERQCGVRGLSRM
;
A
#
# COMPACT_ATOMS: atom_id res chain seq x y z
N MET A 1 -12.05 -33.33 8.61
CA MET A 1 -12.13 -31.87 8.38
C MET A 1 -10.74 -31.33 8.57
N ASP A 2 -10.02 -31.29 7.47
CA ASP A 2 -8.57 -31.51 7.43
C ASP A 2 -7.77 -30.21 7.43
N ILE A 3 -6.68 -30.22 8.19
CA ILE A 3 -5.67 -29.16 8.31
C ILE A 3 -5.02 -28.81 6.94
N ILE A 4 -5.23 -29.65 5.92
CA ILE A 4 -4.68 -29.54 4.57
C ILE A 4 -5.30 -28.38 3.78
N GLU A 5 -6.56 -28.00 4.04
CA GLU A 5 -7.23 -26.96 3.25
C GLU A 5 -6.84 -25.54 3.67
N ARG A 6 -6.51 -25.33 4.95
CA ARG A 6 -6.00 -24.03 5.44
C ARG A 6 -4.62 -23.68 4.89
N ARG A 7 -3.86 -24.66 4.41
CA ARG A 7 -2.54 -24.43 3.81
C ARG A 7 -2.61 -23.97 2.35
N ARG A 8 -3.73 -24.17 1.65
CA ARG A 8 -3.86 -23.74 0.23
C ARG A 8 -4.01 -22.23 0.04
N LEU A 9 -4.37 -21.48 1.09
CA LEU A 9 -4.37 -20.01 1.04
C LEU A 9 -2.98 -19.39 1.20
N ALA A 10 -1.97 -20.17 1.60
CA ALA A 10 -0.60 -19.69 1.84
C ALA A 10 0.37 -20.05 0.71
N THR A 11 -0.08 -20.64 -0.40
CA THR A 11 0.81 -21.26 -1.40
C THR A 11 0.43 -20.94 -2.85
N THR A 12 0.16 -19.66 -3.13
CA THR A 12 0.12 -19.11 -4.51
C THR A 12 1.16 -18.01 -4.71
N CYS A 13 2.35 -18.19 -4.11
CA CYS A 13 3.52 -17.34 -4.38
C CYS A 13 4.62 -18.07 -5.15
N PHE A 14 4.40 -19.29 -5.65
CA PHE A 14 5.47 -20.05 -6.29
C PHE A 14 5.13 -20.51 -7.71
N SER A 15 5.97 -19.99 -8.62
CA SER A 15 6.52 -20.63 -9.82
C SER A 15 5.90 -20.24 -11.15
N LEU A 16 6.57 -19.29 -11.82
CA LEU A 16 7.21 -19.36 -13.14
C LEU A 16 7.72 -17.93 -13.42
N ALA A 17 8.89 -17.60 -13.95
CA ALA A 17 10.15 -18.24 -14.28
C ALA A 17 11.04 -17.07 -14.76
N LEU A 18 12.36 -17.18 -14.56
CA LEU A 18 13.41 -16.40 -15.23
C LEU A 18 13.58 -14.89 -14.90
N VAL A 19 14.78 -14.60 -14.37
CA VAL A 19 15.50 -13.32 -14.40
C VAL A 19 14.93 -12.20 -13.51
N GLY A 20 15.43 -12.16 -12.27
CA GLY A 20 15.60 -10.94 -11.48
C GLY A 20 14.35 -10.36 -10.83
N LEU A 21 14.02 -10.77 -9.60
CA LEU A 21 13.37 -9.87 -8.63
C LEU A 21 13.45 -10.46 -7.21
N LEU A 22 14.48 -10.07 -6.48
CA LEU A 22 14.65 -10.34 -5.05
C LEU A 22 13.70 -9.49 -4.18
N ILE A 23 12.38 -9.45 -4.40
CA ILE A 23 11.47 -8.76 -3.46
C ILE A 23 10.07 -9.40 -3.46
N GLY A 24 9.99 -10.67 -3.06
CA GLY A 24 8.73 -11.39 -2.82
C GLY A 24 8.38 -11.46 -1.34
N GLY A 25 8.39 -10.32 -0.64
CA GLY A 25 7.69 -10.22 0.64
C GLY A 25 6.28 -9.75 0.34
N CYS A 26 5.25 -10.50 0.72
CA CYS A 26 3.87 -10.00 0.77
C CYS A 26 3.85 -8.80 1.73
N ASP A 27 4.13 -7.62 1.21
CA ASP A 27 3.94 -6.35 1.90
C ASP A 27 2.43 -6.13 1.95
N LYS A 28 1.82 -6.55 3.06
CA LYS A 28 0.37 -6.43 3.28
C LYS A 28 -0.13 -5.01 3.03
N ILE A 29 0.70 -3.99 3.29
CA ILE A 29 0.34 -2.59 3.05
C ILE A 29 0.24 -2.33 1.55
N SER A 30 1.17 -2.85 0.76
CA SER A 30 1.10 -2.80 -0.70
C SER A 30 -0.12 -3.54 -1.24
N ASP A 31 -0.45 -4.72 -0.72
CA ASP A 31 -1.64 -5.46 -1.17
C ASP A 31 -2.93 -4.72 -0.82
N ASP A 32 -3.04 -4.20 0.42
CA ASP A 32 -4.20 -3.42 0.87
C ASP A 32 -4.32 -2.10 0.06
N PHE A 33 -3.19 -1.44 -0.24
CA PHE A 33 -3.14 -0.27 -1.10
C PHE A 33 -3.61 -0.60 -2.52
N VAL A 34 -3.07 -1.65 -3.14
CA VAL A 34 -3.42 -2.03 -4.51
C VAL A 34 -4.91 -2.35 -4.60
N GLY A 35 -5.43 -3.13 -3.65
CA GLY A 35 -6.86 -3.44 -3.59
C GLY A 35 -7.72 -2.18 -3.47
N GLN A 36 -7.32 -1.20 -2.64
CA GLN A 36 -8.05 0.07 -2.51
C GLN A 36 -7.94 0.93 -3.78
N CYS A 37 -6.76 1.01 -4.37
CA CYS A 37 -6.51 1.74 -5.62
C CYS A 37 -7.39 1.21 -6.75
N GLN A 38 -7.48 -0.11 -6.92
CA GLN A 38 -8.33 -0.70 -7.94
C GLN A 38 -9.81 -0.39 -7.69
N ARG A 39 -10.27 -0.46 -6.42
CA ARG A 39 -11.65 -0.12 -6.05
C ARG A 39 -11.98 1.35 -6.32
N THR A 40 -11.06 2.26 -6.05
CA THR A 40 -11.30 3.71 -6.19
C THR A 40 -11.19 4.19 -7.63
N THR A 41 -10.27 3.63 -8.41
CA THR A 41 -9.87 4.18 -9.71
C THR A 41 -10.27 3.30 -10.91
N GLY A 42 -10.55 2.02 -10.68
CA GLY A 42 -10.77 1.05 -11.74
C GLY A 42 -9.52 0.67 -12.55
N ALA A 43 -8.33 1.11 -12.11
CA ALA A 43 -7.08 0.80 -12.78
C ALA A 43 -6.65 -0.67 -12.62
N SER A 44 -5.68 -1.08 -13.43
CA SER A 44 -5.13 -2.44 -13.37
C SER A 44 -4.30 -2.65 -12.10
N SER A 45 -4.10 -3.92 -11.70
CA SER A 45 -3.27 -4.26 -10.54
C SER A 45 -1.82 -3.83 -10.74
N SER A 46 -1.29 -3.87 -11.95
CA SER A 46 0.07 -3.41 -12.27
C SER A 46 0.23 -1.90 -12.08
N ASP A 47 -0.75 -1.11 -12.53
CA ASP A 47 -0.69 0.36 -12.39
C ASP A 47 -0.82 0.76 -10.91
N CYS A 48 -1.72 0.09 -10.18
CA CYS A 48 -1.84 0.28 -8.73
C CYS A 48 -0.60 -0.18 -7.96
N SER A 49 0.12 -1.20 -8.44
CA SER A 49 1.38 -1.65 -7.83
C SER A 49 2.50 -0.62 -8.07
N CYS A 50 2.57 -0.03 -9.27
CA CYS A 50 3.43 1.13 -9.53
C CYS A 50 3.12 2.27 -8.56
N ALA A 51 1.83 2.59 -8.40
CA ALA A 51 1.39 3.65 -7.49
C ALA A 51 1.79 3.36 -6.04
N ALA A 52 1.59 2.13 -5.55
CA ALA A 52 2.01 1.72 -4.21
C ALA A 52 3.52 1.94 -3.99
N SER A 53 4.34 1.54 -4.97
CA SER A 53 5.79 1.73 -4.93
C SER A 53 6.17 3.21 -4.88
N LYS A 54 5.52 4.06 -5.69
CA LYS A 54 5.80 5.51 -5.73
C LYS A 54 5.32 6.25 -4.48
N VAL A 55 4.19 5.85 -3.91
CA VAL A 55 3.72 6.39 -2.64
C VAL A 55 4.68 6.02 -1.51
N LYS A 56 5.11 4.75 -1.44
CA LYS A 56 6.11 4.28 -0.46
C LYS A 56 7.45 5.01 -0.59
N GLU A 57 7.94 5.20 -1.81
CA GLU A 57 9.17 5.95 -2.10
C GLU A 57 9.07 7.40 -1.64
N THR A 58 7.93 8.07 -1.90
CA THR A 58 7.70 9.47 -1.56
C THR A 58 7.55 9.69 -0.05
N LEU A 59 6.82 8.80 0.62
CA LEU A 59 6.53 8.91 2.04
C LEU A 59 7.70 8.43 2.92
N GLY A 60 8.49 7.49 2.42
CA GLY A 60 9.45 6.76 3.23
C GLY A 60 8.80 5.67 4.09
N PRO A 61 9.61 4.79 4.70
CA PRO A 61 9.14 3.57 5.34
C PRO A 61 8.24 3.79 6.57
N GLU A 62 8.50 4.81 7.37
CA GLU A 62 7.75 5.11 8.60
C GLU A 62 6.32 5.58 8.28
N LYS A 63 6.20 6.55 7.37
CA LYS A 63 4.91 7.07 6.92
C LYS A 63 4.14 6.06 6.07
N TRP A 64 4.83 5.20 5.34
CA TRP A 64 4.21 4.06 4.66
C TRP A 64 3.56 3.10 5.66
N ARG A 65 4.18 2.88 6.83
CA ARG A 65 3.57 2.10 7.92
C ARG A 65 2.29 2.74 8.46
N VAL A 66 2.31 4.06 8.68
CA VAL A 66 1.10 4.82 9.09
C VAL A 66 -0.01 4.68 8.05
N ALA A 67 0.34 4.78 6.75
CA ALA A 67 -0.62 4.54 5.67
C ALA A 67 -1.25 3.15 5.75
N GLY A 68 -0.45 2.13 6.04
CA GLY A 68 -0.95 0.76 6.24
C GLY A 68 -1.91 0.63 7.41
N ASP A 69 -1.61 1.25 8.54
CA ASP A 69 -2.51 1.27 9.69
C ASP A 69 -3.86 1.94 9.32
N LEU A 70 -3.83 3.06 8.59
CA LEU A 70 -5.05 3.74 8.10
C LEU A 70 -5.84 2.90 7.09
N LEU A 71 -5.17 2.30 6.10
CA LEU A 71 -5.80 1.44 5.10
C LEU A 71 -6.44 0.19 5.72
N SER A 72 -5.88 -0.30 6.82
CA SER A 72 -6.45 -1.41 7.60
C SER A 72 -7.66 -1.02 8.46
N GLY A 73 -7.97 0.28 8.56
CA GLY A 73 -9.05 0.82 9.39
C GLY A 73 -8.70 1.03 10.86
N ASP A 74 -7.47 0.72 11.28
CA ASP A 74 -7.00 0.88 12.66
C ASP A 74 -6.53 2.32 12.92
N ARG A 75 -7.50 3.23 13.02
CA ARG A 75 -7.25 4.66 13.26
C ARG A 75 -6.49 4.93 14.57
N ALA A 76 -6.79 4.19 15.64
CA ALA A 76 -6.12 4.39 16.92
C ALA A 76 -4.62 4.08 16.83
N LYS A 77 -4.28 2.99 16.11
CA LYS A 77 -2.88 2.64 15.86
C LYS A 77 -2.18 3.62 14.93
N ALA A 78 -2.86 4.07 13.87
CA ALA A 78 -2.32 5.09 12.97
C ALA A 78 -2.01 6.40 13.72
N GLU A 79 -2.92 6.86 14.58
CA GLU A 79 -2.71 8.07 15.41
C GLU A 79 -1.56 7.89 16.40
N ALA A 80 -1.47 6.74 17.05
CA ALA A 80 -0.34 6.43 17.93
C ALA A 80 0.99 6.40 17.17
N SER A 81 1.03 5.84 15.97
CA SER A 81 2.21 5.84 15.09
C SER A 81 2.56 7.27 14.67
N MET A 82 1.59 8.08 14.24
CA MET A 82 1.82 9.49 13.87
C MET A 82 2.37 10.34 15.03
N ALA A 83 1.89 10.11 16.25
CA ALA A 83 2.38 10.80 17.44
C ALA A 83 3.82 10.40 17.78
N LYS A 84 4.17 9.12 17.63
CA LYS A 84 5.54 8.62 17.84
C LYS A 84 6.53 9.18 16.82
N GLU A 85 6.13 9.23 15.56
CA GLU A 85 6.96 9.71 14.45
C GLU A 85 7.01 11.25 14.36
N GLY A 86 6.38 11.98 15.29
CA GLY A 86 6.40 13.45 15.30
C GLY A 86 5.73 14.10 14.09
N LEU A 87 4.80 13.41 13.42
CA LEU A 87 4.22 13.82 12.13
C LEU A 87 3.18 14.95 12.23
N GLY A 88 3.00 15.55 13.41
CA GLY A 88 2.03 16.63 13.63
C GLY A 88 0.56 16.18 13.59
N GLY A 89 0.33 14.87 13.74
CA GLY A 89 -1.01 14.27 13.74
C GLY A 89 -1.61 14.04 12.35
N MET A 90 -2.89 13.67 12.32
CA MET A 90 -3.59 13.22 11.11
C MET A 90 -3.57 14.25 9.98
N PHE A 91 -3.75 15.53 10.27
CA PHE A 91 -3.77 16.58 9.24
C PHE A 91 -2.42 16.74 8.52
N GLY A 92 -1.31 16.69 9.25
CA GLY A 92 0.03 16.76 8.66
C GLY A 92 0.31 15.56 7.76
N PHE A 93 -0.10 14.37 8.19
CA PHE A 93 0.02 13.16 7.40
C PHE A 93 -0.84 13.19 6.14
N LEU A 94 -2.11 13.61 6.22
CA LEU A 94 -3.02 13.65 5.07
C LEU A 94 -2.53 14.57 3.94
N GLY A 95 -1.87 15.68 4.29
CA GLY A 95 -1.24 16.54 3.28
C GLY A 95 -0.12 15.83 2.51
N GLN A 96 0.74 15.09 3.22
CA GLN A 96 1.81 14.30 2.61
C GLN A 96 1.29 13.10 1.83
N TRP A 97 0.23 12.45 2.34
CA TRP A 97 -0.50 11.39 1.66
C TRP A 97 -1.07 11.86 0.31
N GLY A 98 -1.81 12.98 0.30
CA GLY A 98 -2.35 13.55 -0.93
C GLY A 98 -1.28 13.95 -1.93
N MET A 99 -0.15 14.49 -1.47
CA MET A 99 1.00 14.78 -2.32
C MET A 99 1.58 13.51 -2.96
N ALA A 100 1.79 12.46 -2.16
CA ALA A 100 2.34 11.20 -2.63
C ALA A 100 1.41 10.53 -3.65
N LEU A 101 0.09 10.53 -3.40
CA LEU A 101 -0.90 10.06 -4.37
C LEU A 101 -0.88 10.90 -5.65
N GLY A 102 -0.79 12.24 -5.57
CA GLY A 102 -0.72 13.10 -6.75
C GLY A 102 0.56 12.90 -7.59
N ILE A 103 1.68 12.53 -6.96
CA ILE A 103 2.91 12.16 -7.67
C ILE A 103 2.73 10.80 -8.34
N ALA A 104 2.22 9.80 -7.62
CA ALA A 104 1.97 8.47 -8.13
C ALA A 104 0.93 8.46 -9.28
N GLU A 105 -0.13 9.25 -9.17
CA GLU A 105 -1.15 9.45 -10.22
C GLU A 105 -0.51 9.90 -11.54
N ARG A 106 0.40 10.88 -11.47
CA ARG A 106 1.10 11.40 -12.66
C ARG A 106 2.13 10.43 -13.22
N GLN A 107 2.86 9.72 -12.35
CA GLN A 107 3.95 8.84 -12.78
C GLN A 107 3.46 7.47 -13.27
N CYS A 108 2.37 6.95 -12.71
CA CYS A 108 1.84 5.62 -13.03
C CYS A 108 0.56 5.67 -13.89
N GLY A 109 0.05 6.87 -14.24
CA GLY A 109 -1.12 7.02 -15.10
C GLY A 109 -2.45 6.62 -14.47
N VAL A 110 -2.52 6.52 -13.13
CA VAL A 110 -3.72 6.08 -12.39
C VAL A 110 -4.60 7.27 -12.06
N ARG A 111 -5.59 7.55 -12.92
CA ARG A 111 -6.52 8.68 -12.73
C ARG A 111 -7.39 8.51 -11.48
N GLY A 112 -7.54 9.58 -10.69
CA GLY A 112 -8.39 9.60 -9.51
C GLY A 112 -7.78 8.95 -8.28
N LEU A 113 -6.49 8.61 -8.31
CA LEU A 113 -5.76 8.08 -7.16
C LEU A 113 -5.77 9.08 -5.98
N SER A 114 -5.75 10.38 -6.27
CA SER A 114 -5.94 11.48 -5.32
C SER A 114 -7.24 11.44 -4.50
N ARG A 115 -8.20 10.57 -4.83
CA ARG A 115 -9.48 10.37 -4.10
C ARG A 115 -9.40 9.29 -3.01
N MET A 116 -8.28 8.56 -2.92
CA MET A 116 -7.99 7.62 -1.82
C MET A 116 -7.62 8.37 -0.55
#